data_AF-A0A432FBG0-F1
#
_entry.id   AF-A0A432FBG0-F1
#
_cell.length_a   1.000
_cell.length_b   1.000
_cell.length_c   1.000
_cell.angle_alpha   90.00
_cell.angle_beta   90.00
_cell.angle_gamma   90.00
#
_symmetry.space_group_name_H-M   'P 1'
#
loop_
_entity.id
_entity.type
_entity.pdbx_description
1 polymer ?
#
loop_
_entity_poly.entity_id
_entity_poly.type
_entity_poly.pdbx_seq_one_letter_code
_entity_poly.pdbx_strand_id
1 'polypeptide(L)' 'MLSKKLTIFNKELRNRIGMPPMDTLMGNDGFANDFHIQHYGSRSYGGYGIIIVESTAISKEGKIREKDLGI' A
#
# COMPACT_ATOMS: atom_id res chain seq x y z
N MET A 1 8.76 -21.81 4.85
CA MET A 1 9.81 -20.77 4.65
C MET A 1 9.23 -19.36 4.57
N LEU A 2 8.01 -19.15 4.03
CA LEU A 2 7.35 -17.82 3.96
C LEU A 2 6.66 -17.35 5.25
N SER A 3 6.11 -18.27 6.06
CA SER A 3 5.38 -17.95 7.30
C SER A 3 6.25 -17.54 8.48
N LYS A 4 7.59 -17.62 8.35
CA LYS A 4 8.50 -17.22 9.42
C LYS A 4 8.54 -15.70 9.53
N LYS A 5 8.66 -15.20 10.75
CA LYS A 5 8.86 -13.77 11.01
C LYS A 5 10.13 -13.23 10.35
N LEU A 6 10.14 -11.93 10.09
CA LEU A 6 11.26 -11.17 9.55
C LEU A 6 11.35 -9.82 10.25
N THR A 7 12.53 -9.46 10.74
CA THR A 7 12.76 -8.13 11.33
C THR A 7 13.42 -7.22 10.31
N ILE A 8 12.86 -6.04 10.10
CA ILE A 8 13.43 -4.96 9.28
C ILE A 8 13.59 -3.75 10.18
N PHE A 9 14.83 -3.25 10.31
CA PHE A 9 15.21 -2.27 11.34
C PHE A 9 14.75 -2.70 12.74
N ASN A 10 13.83 -1.96 13.37
CA ASN A 10 13.25 -2.24 14.68
C ASN A 10 11.80 -2.76 14.62
N LYS A 11 11.33 -3.21 13.44
CA LYS A 11 9.97 -3.72 13.23
C LYS A 11 9.99 -5.21 12.88
N GLU A 12 9.21 -5.98 13.62
CA GLU A 12 9.00 -7.40 13.35
C GLU A 12 7.74 -7.60 12.48
N LEU A 13 7.92 -8.21 11.30
CA LEU A 13 6.84 -8.61 10.41
C LEU A 13 6.36 -10.01 10.78
N ARG A 14 5.04 -10.23 10.77
CA ARG A 14 4.43 -11.53 11.11
C ARG A 14 4.83 -12.67 10.16
N ASN A 15 5.23 -12.36 8.93
CA ASN A 15 5.70 -13.30 7.92
C ASN A 15 6.47 -12.55 6.81
N ARG A 16 6.95 -13.27 5.80
CA ARG A 16 7.74 -12.73 4.68
C ARG A 16 6.90 -12.42 3.42
N ILE A 17 5.59 -12.33 3.56
CA ILE A 17 4.67 -12.09 2.44
C ILE A 17 4.42 -10.59 2.36
N GLY A 18 4.92 -9.96 1.29
CA GLY A 18 4.75 -8.53 1.04
C GLY A 18 3.77 -8.26 -0.08
N MET A 19 2.96 -7.21 0.07
CA MET A 19 2.22 -6.61 -1.04
C MET A 19 3.09 -5.48 -1.62
N PRO A 20 3.48 -5.55 -2.91
CA PRO A 20 4.22 -4.46 -3.55
C PRO A 20 3.31 -3.23 -3.76
N PRO A 21 3.88 -2.05 -4.06
CA PRO A 21 3.08 -0.90 -4.48
C PRO A 21 2.37 -1.24 -5.80
N MET A 22 1.04 -1.22 -5.80
CA MET A 22 0.21 -1.50 -6.97
C MET A 22 -0.85 -0.42 -7.12
N ASP A 23 -0.73 0.41 -8.16
CA ASP A 23 -1.70 1.49 -8.44
C ASP A 23 -3.11 0.94 -8.58
N THR A 24 -4.02 1.52 -7.83
CA THR A 24 -5.44 1.16 -7.83
C THR A 24 -6.24 1.97 -8.83
N LEU A 25 -5.75 3.17 -9.17
CA LEU A 25 -6.42 4.16 -10.03
C LEU A 25 -7.81 4.55 -9.52
N MET A 26 -7.98 4.56 -8.19
CA MET A 26 -9.23 4.90 -7.52
C MET A 26 -9.13 6.19 -6.70
N GLY A 27 -8.00 6.90 -6.74
CA GLY A 27 -7.83 8.19 -6.08
C GLY A 27 -8.80 9.25 -6.61
N ASN A 28 -9.12 10.22 -5.77
CA ASN A 28 -9.90 11.39 -6.15
C ASN A 28 -9.09 12.66 -5.87
N ASP A 29 -8.56 13.29 -6.93
CA ASP A 29 -7.62 14.42 -6.86
C ASP A 29 -6.45 14.21 -5.87
N GLY A 30 -5.82 13.03 -5.91
CA GLY A 30 -4.73 12.68 -4.99
C GLY A 30 -5.18 12.14 -3.63
N PHE A 31 -6.47 12.25 -3.28
CA PHE A 31 -6.97 11.78 -1.99
C PHE A 31 -7.39 10.31 -2.03
N ALA A 32 -7.04 9.60 -0.95
CA ALA A 32 -7.60 8.29 -0.65
C ALA A 32 -9.09 8.42 -0.26
N ASN A 33 -9.82 7.32 -0.41
CA ASN A 33 -11.26 7.22 -0.15
C ASN A 33 -11.60 5.82 0.38
N ASP A 34 -12.89 5.54 0.55
CA ASP A 34 -13.39 4.27 1.12
C ASP A 34 -12.88 3.02 0.39
N PHE A 35 -12.65 3.11 -0.93
CA PHE A 35 -12.05 2.02 -1.69
C PHE A 35 -10.67 1.66 -1.14
N HIS A 36 -9.83 2.66 -0.84
CA HIS A 36 -8.46 2.44 -0.36
C HIS A 36 -8.47 1.84 1.05
N ILE A 37 -9.40 2.29 1.91
CA ILE A 37 -9.59 1.73 3.25
C ILE A 37 -9.94 0.25 3.14
N GLN A 38 -10.91 -0.11 2.29
CA GLN A 38 -11.29 -1.50 2.06
C GLN A 38 -10.16 -2.32 1.39
N HIS A 39 -9.47 -1.74 0.42
CA HIS A 39 -8.40 -2.39 -0.32
C HIS A 39 -7.23 -2.75 0.59
N TYR A 40 -6.63 -1.78 1.29
CA TYR A 40 -5.51 -2.03 2.19
C TYR A 40 -5.96 -2.75 3.47
N GLY A 41 -7.17 -2.48 3.97
CA GLY A 41 -7.75 -3.16 5.13
C GLY A 41 -7.93 -4.66 4.87
N SER A 42 -8.46 -5.05 3.72
CA SER A 42 -8.63 -6.46 3.34
C SER A 42 -7.30 -7.22 3.20
N ARG A 43 -6.24 -6.59 2.66
CA ARG A 43 -4.91 -7.23 2.60
C ARG A 43 -4.26 -7.31 3.98
N SER A 44 -4.47 -6.31 4.82
CA SER A 44 -4.04 -6.34 6.21
C SER A 44 -4.72 -7.50 6.97
N TYR A 45 -6.03 -7.66 6.81
CA TYR A 45 -6.77 -8.79 7.39
C TYR A 45 -6.33 -10.14 6.78
N GLY A 46 -6.08 -10.18 5.47
CA GLY A 46 -5.77 -11.39 4.70
C GLY A 46 -4.41 -12.04 4.95
N GLY A 47 -3.54 -11.48 5.79
CA GLY A 47 -2.31 -12.17 6.21
C GLY A 47 -0.99 -11.59 5.70
N TYR A 48 -0.99 -10.49 4.94
CA TYR A 48 0.25 -9.83 4.49
C TYR A 48 1.12 -9.36 5.66
N GLY A 49 2.41 -9.71 5.65
CA GLY A 49 3.38 -9.30 6.67
C GLY A 49 3.75 -7.82 6.55
N ILE A 50 3.75 -7.29 5.32
CA ILE A 50 3.96 -5.89 5.00
C ILE A 50 3.12 -5.51 3.78
N ILE A 51 2.61 -4.28 3.75
CA ILE A 51 1.89 -3.70 2.62
C ILE A 51 2.58 -2.38 2.29
N ILE A 52 3.00 -2.24 1.04
CA ILE A 52 3.51 -0.97 0.50
C ILE A 52 2.34 -0.35 -0.25
N VAL A 53 1.93 0.85 0.16
CA VAL A 53 0.87 1.62 -0.51
C VAL A 53 1.31 1.95 -1.95
N GLU A 54 0.35 2.06 -2.86
CA GLU A 54 0.56 2.40 -4.26
C GLU A 54 1.40 3.66 -4.50
N SER A 55 1.83 3.87 -5.75
CA SER A 55 2.60 5.05 -6.12
C SER A 55 1.83 6.31 -5.72
N THR A 56 2.41 7.09 -4.82
CA THR A 56 1.79 8.28 -4.25
C THR A 56 2.63 9.49 -4.61
N ALA A 57 2.07 10.40 -5.41
CA ALA A 57 2.77 11.53 -5.98
C ALA A 57 3.06 12.63 -4.94
N ILE A 58 4.27 13.21 -4.99
CA ILE A 58 4.70 14.30 -4.10
C ILE A 58 4.23 15.70 -4.54
N SER A 59 3.71 15.80 -5.77
CA SER A 59 3.16 17.02 -6.34
C SER A 59 2.07 16.67 -7.35
N LYS A 60 1.24 17.64 -7.73
CA LYS A 60 0.16 17.42 -8.70
C LYS A 60 0.68 16.97 -10.06
N GLU A 61 1.82 17.52 -10.48
CA GLU A 61 2.51 17.22 -11.74
C GLU A 61 3.23 15.87 -11.69
N GLY A 62 3.52 15.34 -10.50
CA GLY A 62 4.18 14.06 -10.28
C GLY A 62 3.26 12.84 -10.41
N LYS A 63 1.95 13.04 -10.60
CA LYS A 63 1.00 11.93 -10.84
C LYS A 63 1.31 11.26 -12.17
N ILE A 64 1.35 9.92 -12.20
CA ILE A 64 1.48 9.15 -13.45
C ILE A 64 0.14 9.17 -14.19
N ARG A 65 -0.98 9.10 -13.46
CA ARG A 65 -2.35 9.21 -13.97
C ARG A 65 -3.22 10.09 -13.08
N GLU A 66 -4.32 10.58 -13.64
CA GLU A 66 -5.23 11.52 -12.97
C GLU A 66 -5.76 11.01 -11.62
N LYS A 67 -5.98 9.69 -11.50
CA LYS A 67 -6.54 9.02 -10.32
C LYS A 67 -5.49 8.42 -9.38
N ASP A 68 -4.23 8.84 -9.50
CA ASP A 68 -3.19 8.43 -8.57
C ASP A 68 -3.37 9.14 -7.22
N LEU A 69 -2.87 8.52 -6.15
CA LEU A 69 -2.78 9.15 -4.84
C LEU A 69 -1.68 10.21 -4.82
N GLY A 70 -1.75 11.13 -3.85
CA GLY A 70 -0.71 12.11 -3.55
C GLY A 70 -0.60 12.43 -2.06
N ILE A 71 0.60 12.85 -1.64
CA ILE A 71 0.93 13.31 -0.28
C ILE A 71 2.05 14.35 -0.33
#